data_AF-A0A4P5SLY6-F1
#
_entry.id   AF-A0A4P5SLY6-F1
#
_cell.length_a   1.000
_cell.length_b   1.000
_cell.length_c   1.000
_cell.angle_alpha   90.00
_cell.angle_beta   90.00
_cell.angle_gamma   90.00
#
_symmetry.space_group_name_H-M   'P 1'
#
loop_
_entity.id
_entity.type
_entity.pdbx_description
1 polymer ?
#
loop_
_entity_poly.entity_id
_entity_poly.type
_entity_poly.pdbx_seq_one_letter_code
_entity_poly.pdbx_strand_id
1 'polypeptide(L)'
;MSYIIISNIGLAVMMLVVFLRYSHFRLNYKKDLEKQKKIYDQQIAELKKTEVVVDTESLKAETQKNENLTREIQELERQRDSDLKLRISAEKQIEVTNKKMQELQKRIEDWSVIQDSILNDTRDTMVKIGNDLFKKLNDSYKQEALTNRNLIGRVSKTQDEQKEFLNHFGQSVTQQISSFQQKISSSSIANNSSSNQVLNGVTSLASVNNNQNNSNSSQPQNNSVKADNLSDVKTKKLLEDIVETMKAAGRLSNKDYFLATNFDDQRAKLMLCELVFAAADRCYVMDFKAIKIFNEYEKLLPANQQQAQDFLKDKFSKYLAYLANPKYIESIDKVLKSARVAKEKNVIILALSSKKEIGIIKDLGIYDQVKKFNIEVMDFDLIVNVVI
;
A
#
# COMPACT_ATOMS: atom_id res chain seq x y z
N MET A 1 0.30 140.99 34.65
CA MET A 1 0.65 140.01 35.71
C MET A 1 -0.17 138.74 35.61
N SER A 2 -1.45 138.71 36.01
CA SER A 2 -2.21 137.46 36.28
C SER A 2 -2.29 136.46 35.13
N TYR A 3 -2.48 136.92 33.87
CA TYR A 3 -2.56 136.03 32.70
C TYR A 3 -1.27 135.23 32.42
N ILE A 4 -0.09 135.77 32.73
CA ILE A 4 1.19 135.09 32.52
C ILE A 4 1.33 133.91 33.50
N ILE A 5 0.87 134.09 34.73
CA ILE A 5 0.89 133.07 35.79
C ILE A 5 -0.02 131.91 35.41
N ILE A 6 -1.26 132.20 34.97
CA ILE A 6 -2.24 131.17 34.55
C ILE A 6 -1.72 130.40 33.32
N SER A 7 -1.12 131.09 32.34
CA SER A 7 -0.53 130.45 31.15
C SER A 7 0.60 129.48 31.51
N ASN A 8 1.54 129.90 32.37
CA ASN A 8 2.63 129.04 32.84
C ASN A 8 2.14 127.83 33.64
N ILE A 9 1.11 127.98 34.47
CA ILE A 9 0.48 126.86 35.20
C ILE A 9 -0.14 125.86 34.21
N GLY A 10 -0.89 126.33 33.21
CA GLY A 10 -1.47 125.47 32.18
C GLY A 10 -0.41 124.70 31.37
N LEU A 11 0.69 125.37 31.01
CA LEU A 11 1.79 124.77 30.27
C LEU A 11 2.57 123.73 31.11
N ALA A 12 2.76 123.99 32.40
CA ALA A 12 3.34 123.03 33.34
C ALA A 12 2.46 121.78 33.51
N VAL A 13 1.13 121.93 33.62
CA VAL A 13 0.19 120.80 33.70
C VAL A 13 0.22 119.96 32.41
N MET A 14 0.24 120.60 31.23
CA MET A 14 0.36 119.90 29.94
C MET A 14 1.68 119.12 29.83
N MET A 15 2.81 119.73 30.22
CA MET A 15 4.11 119.02 30.30
C MET A 15 4.04 117.81 31.22
N LEU A 16 3.39 117.93 32.38
CA LEU A 16 3.27 116.85 33.36
C LEU A 16 2.40 115.70 32.82
N VAL A 17 1.30 115.99 32.13
CA VAL A 17 0.46 114.98 31.45
C VAL A 17 1.23 114.26 30.33
N VAL A 18 1.99 114.99 29.52
CA VAL A 18 2.85 114.38 28.48
C VAL A 18 3.93 113.49 29.11
N PHE A 19 4.57 113.94 30.18
CA PHE A 19 5.57 113.16 30.90
C PHE A 19 4.98 111.88 31.53
N LEU A 20 3.81 111.96 32.18
CA LEU A 20 3.12 110.79 32.72
C LEU A 20 2.74 109.79 31.62
N ARG A 21 2.22 110.27 30.48
CA ARG A 21 1.85 109.42 29.34
C ARG A 21 3.08 108.74 28.73
N TYR A 22 4.19 109.46 28.59
CA TYR A 22 5.46 108.91 28.09
C TYR A 22 6.07 107.90 29.06
N SER A 23 6.06 108.18 30.37
CA SER A 23 6.54 107.28 31.42
C SER A 23 5.73 105.98 31.47
N HIS A 24 4.41 106.08 31.44
CA HIS A 24 3.51 104.92 31.40
C HIS A 24 3.70 104.09 30.12
N PHE A 25 3.82 104.75 28.95
CA PHE A 25 4.12 104.07 27.69
C PHE A 25 5.47 103.32 27.74
N ARG A 26 6.54 103.97 28.22
CA ARG A 26 7.87 103.38 28.35
C ARG A 26 7.88 102.17 29.30
N LEU A 27 7.16 102.25 30.42
CA LEU A 27 7.04 101.17 31.38
C LEU A 27 6.27 99.96 30.83
N ASN A 28 5.13 100.19 30.16
CA ASN A 28 4.33 99.10 29.59
C ASN A 28 5.05 98.47 28.38
N TYR A 29 5.61 99.28 27.48
CA TYR A 29 6.37 98.77 26.33
C TYR A 29 7.57 97.92 26.78
N LYS A 30 8.29 98.33 27.83
CA LYS A 30 9.37 97.50 28.40
C LYS A 30 8.85 96.18 28.97
N LYS A 31 7.75 96.19 29.72
CA LYS A 31 7.13 94.97 30.27
C LYS A 31 6.66 94.01 29.18
N ASP A 32 6.03 94.52 28.12
CA ASP A 32 5.54 93.67 27.03
C ASP A 32 6.69 93.15 26.15
N LEU A 33 7.77 93.91 25.98
CA LEU A 33 9.00 93.45 25.33
C LEU A 33 9.72 92.37 26.17
N GLU A 34 9.77 92.51 27.51
CA GLU A 34 10.27 91.48 28.42
C GLU A 34 9.40 90.20 28.39
N LYS A 35 8.07 90.32 28.33
CA LYS A 35 7.16 89.17 28.14
C LYS A 35 7.38 88.48 26.80
N GLN A 36 7.40 89.24 25.69
CA GLN A 36 7.65 88.71 24.34
C GLN A 36 8.99 87.99 24.29
N LYS A 37 10.06 88.59 24.80
CA LYS A 37 11.38 87.95 24.89
C LYS A 37 11.31 86.63 25.66
N LYS A 38 10.63 86.60 26.81
CA LYS A 38 10.48 85.37 27.60
C LYS A 38 9.73 84.27 26.86
N ILE A 39 8.71 84.61 26.06
CA ILE A 39 7.99 83.66 25.21
C ILE A 39 8.91 83.11 24.11
N TYR A 40 9.68 83.95 23.43
CA TYR A 40 10.66 83.49 22.43
C TYR A 40 11.76 82.61 23.04
N ASP A 41 12.32 83.00 24.19
CA ASP A 41 13.31 82.21 24.91
C ASP A 41 12.76 80.82 25.33
N GLN A 42 11.47 80.74 25.72
CA GLN A 42 10.78 79.48 26.00
C GLN A 42 10.58 78.63 24.72
N GLN A 43 10.10 79.22 23.63
CA GLN A 43 9.92 78.51 22.35
C GLN A 43 11.24 77.95 21.80
N ILE A 44 12.33 78.71 21.91
CA ILE A 44 13.68 78.24 21.50
C ILE A 44 14.14 77.06 22.38
N ALA A 45 13.85 77.08 23.68
CA ALA A 45 14.19 75.98 24.58
C ALA A 45 13.35 74.72 24.29
N GLU A 46 12.06 74.85 24.00
CA GLU A 46 11.18 73.75 23.62
C GLU A 46 11.56 73.14 22.27
N LEU A 47 11.87 73.96 21.26
CA LEU A 47 12.33 73.50 19.95
C LEU A 47 13.63 72.71 20.07
N LYS A 48 14.65 73.24 20.75
CA LYS A 48 15.92 72.52 20.99
C LYS A 48 15.74 71.21 21.74
N LYS A 49 14.84 71.18 22.73
CA LYS A 49 14.54 69.94 23.48
C LYS A 49 13.87 68.92 22.56
N THR A 50 12.97 69.36 21.69
CA THR A 50 12.25 68.48 20.76
C THR A 50 13.19 67.93 19.68
N GLU A 51 14.04 68.78 19.10
CA GLU A 51 15.08 68.42 18.12
C GLU A 51 16.03 67.33 18.69
N VAL A 52 16.63 67.58 19.86
CA VAL A 52 17.54 66.61 20.50
C VAL A 52 16.86 65.29 20.86
N VAL A 53 15.61 65.32 21.34
CA VAL A 53 14.85 64.10 21.65
C VAL A 53 14.52 63.32 20.39
N VAL A 54 13.97 63.97 19.37
CA VAL A 54 13.60 63.32 18.10
C VAL A 54 14.81 62.71 17.43
N ASP A 55 15.91 63.46 17.28
CA ASP A 55 17.11 62.94 16.61
C ASP A 55 17.77 61.82 17.41
N THR A 56 18.00 62.00 18.72
CA THR A 56 18.76 61.00 19.49
C THR A 56 17.95 59.76 19.86
N GLU A 57 16.63 59.84 20.04
CA GLU A 57 15.80 58.66 20.29
C GLU A 57 15.50 57.91 18.99
N SER A 58 15.24 58.60 17.87
CA SER A 58 15.04 57.93 16.57
C SER A 58 16.32 57.25 16.07
N LEU A 59 17.49 57.92 16.13
CA LEU A 59 18.77 57.30 15.77
C LEU A 59 19.13 56.10 16.66
N LYS A 60 18.80 56.13 17.96
CA LYS A 60 18.98 54.96 18.84
C LYS A 60 18.04 53.81 18.48
N ALA A 61 16.78 54.11 18.18
CA ALA A 61 15.81 53.09 17.75
C ALA A 61 16.21 52.46 16.41
N GLU A 62 16.67 53.25 15.44
CA GLU A 62 17.13 52.75 14.14
C GLU A 62 18.46 51.98 14.23
N THR A 63 19.44 52.46 14.99
CA THR A 63 20.71 51.72 15.18
C THR A 63 20.45 50.37 15.88
N GLN A 64 19.61 50.33 16.91
CA GLN A 64 19.25 49.08 17.58
C GLN A 64 18.44 48.13 16.66
N LYS A 65 17.57 48.67 15.78
CA LYS A 65 16.88 47.88 14.75
C LYS A 65 17.86 47.30 13.72
N ASN A 66 18.83 48.08 13.27
CA ASN A 66 19.86 47.64 12.32
C ASN A 66 20.80 46.60 12.93
N GLU A 67 21.17 46.73 14.22
CA GLU A 67 21.91 45.69 14.94
C GLU A 67 21.12 44.38 15.03
N ASN A 68 19.83 44.45 15.38
CA ASN A 68 18.98 43.26 15.47
C ASN A 68 18.85 42.56 14.10
N LEU A 69 18.61 43.31 13.02
CA LEU A 69 18.59 42.78 11.65
C LEU A 69 19.93 42.16 11.24
N THR A 70 21.05 42.76 11.64
CA THR A 70 22.40 42.22 11.36
C THR A 70 22.63 40.88 12.09
N ARG A 71 22.16 40.75 13.33
CA ARG A 71 22.22 39.49 14.09
C ARG A 71 21.32 38.42 13.46
N GLU A 72 20.12 38.79 13.02
CA GLU A 72 19.19 37.91 12.32
C GLU A 72 19.79 37.37 11.00
N ILE A 73 20.40 38.25 10.19
CA ILE A 73 21.10 37.85 8.96
C ILE A 73 22.22 36.85 9.26
N GLN A 74 23.09 37.12 10.25
CA GLN A 74 24.18 36.21 10.63
C GLN A 74 23.67 34.84 11.11
N GLU A 75 22.53 34.81 11.81
CA GLU A 75 21.93 33.56 12.26
C GLU A 75 21.30 32.77 11.10
N LEU A 76 20.62 33.45 10.17
CA LEU A 76 20.12 32.85 8.93
C LEU A 76 21.24 32.28 8.05
N GLU A 77 22.39 32.97 7.96
CA GLU A 77 23.57 32.45 7.26
C GLU A 77 24.13 31.18 7.91
N ARG A 78 24.24 31.13 9.25
CA ARG A 78 24.64 29.91 9.97
C ARG A 78 23.67 28.75 9.74
N GLN A 79 22.37 29.02 9.76
CA GLN A 79 21.34 28.02 9.52
C GLN A 79 21.40 27.48 8.09
N ARG A 80 21.57 28.35 7.09
CA ARG A 80 21.79 27.97 5.68
C ARG A 80 23.03 27.08 5.52
N ASP A 81 24.15 27.44 6.15
CA ASP A 81 25.40 26.67 6.05
C ASP A 81 25.30 25.32 6.78
N SER A 82 24.46 25.23 7.82
CA SER A 82 24.10 23.97 8.48
C SER A 82 23.24 23.07 7.57
N ASP A 83 22.20 23.62 6.94
CA ASP A 83 21.37 22.89 5.97
C ASP A 83 22.19 22.38 4.77
N LEU A 84 23.11 23.21 4.24
CA LEU A 84 24.02 22.81 3.17
C LEU A 84 24.88 21.59 3.56
N LYS A 85 25.43 21.57 4.79
CA LYS A 85 26.21 20.43 5.31
C LYS A 85 25.35 19.18 5.46
N LEU A 86 24.12 19.32 5.93
CA LEU A 86 23.16 18.21 6.05
C LEU A 86 22.79 17.64 4.67
N ARG A 87 22.54 18.50 3.67
CA ARG A 87 22.29 18.08 2.27
C ARG A 87 23.45 17.31 1.69
N ILE A 88 24.69 17.83 1.79
CA ILE A 88 25.89 17.15 1.28
C ILE A 88 26.10 15.78 1.98
N SER A 89 25.76 15.68 3.27
CA SER A 89 25.80 14.40 4.00
C SER A 89 24.75 13.42 3.48
N ALA A 90 23.52 13.88 3.25
CA ALA A 90 22.43 13.08 2.69
C ALA A 90 22.73 12.62 1.26
N GLU A 91 23.25 13.49 0.39
CA GLU A 91 23.67 13.16 -0.98
C GLU A 91 24.73 12.05 -1.00
N LYS A 92 25.74 12.11 -0.12
CA LYS A 92 26.74 11.04 0.03
C LYS A 92 26.10 9.72 0.47
N GLN A 93 25.12 9.75 1.37
CA GLN A 93 24.41 8.53 1.78
C GLN A 93 23.54 7.96 0.65
N ILE A 94 22.90 8.81 -0.15
CA ILE A 94 22.15 8.42 -1.35
C ILE A 94 23.10 7.78 -2.38
N GLU A 95 24.28 8.37 -2.64
CA GLU A 95 25.26 7.82 -3.57
C GLU A 95 25.74 6.42 -3.14
N VAL A 96 26.08 6.23 -1.87
CA VAL A 96 26.45 4.92 -1.31
C VAL A 96 25.31 3.91 -1.41
N THR A 97 24.07 4.36 -1.18
CA THR A 97 22.87 3.51 -1.27
C THR A 97 22.60 3.09 -2.72
N ASN A 98 22.73 4.01 -3.68
CA ASN A 98 22.58 3.73 -5.11
C ASN A 98 23.61 2.72 -5.61
N LYS A 99 24.89 2.83 -5.18
CA LYS A 99 25.93 1.84 -5.52
C LYS A 99 25.59 0.45 -4.98
N LYS A 100 25.13 0.35 -3.72
CA LYS A 100 24.65 -0.92 -3.15
C LYS A 100 23.41 -1.48 -3.89
N MET A 101 22.50 -0.62 -4.31
CA MET A 101 21.31 -1.01 -5.08
C MET A 101 21.69 -1.58 -6.45
N GLN A 102 22.64 -0.95 -7.15
CA GLN A 102 23.19 -1.47 -8.42
C GLN A 102 23.88 -2.82 -8.23
N GLU A 103 24.65 -3.01 -7.16
CA GLU A 103 25.28 -4.29 -6.85
C GLU A 103 24.25 -5.39 -6.56
N LEU A 104 23.20 -5.08 -5.77
CA LEU A 104 22.09 -6.01 -5.51
C LEU A 104 21.31 -6.34 -6.79
N GLN A 105 21.04 -5.35 -7.64
CA GLN A 105 20.35 -5.55 -8.91
C GLN A 105 21.15 -6.48 -9.84
N LYS A 106 22.48 -6.28 -9.93
CA LYS A 106 23.36 -7.20 -10.67
C LYS A 106 23.31 -8.61 -10.09
N ARG A 107 23.40 -8.78 -8.77
CA ARG A 107 23.29 -10.12 -8.14
C ARG A 107 21.94 -10.78 -8.47
N ILE A 108 20.83 -10.02 -8.48
CA ILE A 108 19.50 -10.55 -8.84
C ILE A 108 19.48 -11.03 -10.31
N GLU A 109 20.14 -10.31 -11.21
CA GLU A 109 20.29 -10.70 -12.61
C GLU A 109 21.15 -11.98 -12.75
N ASP A 110 22.31 -12.04 -12.09
CA ASP A 110 23.17 -13.23 -12.04
C ASP A 110 22.41 -14.46 -11.50
N TRP A 111 21.62 -14.30 -10.42
CA TRP A 111 20.76 -15.36 -9.87
C TRP A 111 19.66 -15.80 -10.83
N SER A 112 19.05 -14.88 -11.60
CA SER A 112 18.05 -15.21 -12.61
C SER A 112 18.65 -16.07 -13.72
N VAL A 113 19.84 -15.72 -14.22
CA VAL A 113 20.54 -16.48 -15.26
C VAL A 113 20.91 -17.88 -14.77
N ILE A 114 21.40 -18.00 -13.52
CA ILE A 114 21.68 -19.30 -12.90
C ILE A 114 20.40 -20.13 -12.76
N GLN A 115 19.30 -19.53 -12.32
CA GLN A 115 18.01 -20.22 -12.18
C GLN A 115 17.49 -20.73 -13.54
N ASP A 116 17.55 -19.91 -14.59
CA ASP A 116 17.13 -20.30 -15.93
C ASP A 116 18.02 -21.42 -16.50
N SER A 117 19.33 -21.38 -16.25
CA SER A 117 20.25 -22.48 -16.61
C SER A 117 19.86 -23.79 -15.92
N ILE A 118 19.65 -23.77 -14.59
CA ILE A 118 19.26 -24.95 -13.80
C ILE A 118 17.92 -25.51 -14.26
N LEU A 119 16.94 -24.65 -14.59
CA LEU A 119 15.63 -25.08 -15.09
C LEU A 119 15.74 -25.77 -16.46
N ASN A 120 16.59 -25.26 -17.36
CA ASN A 120 16.85 -25.89 -18.65
C ASN A 120 17.57 -27.24 -18.51
N ASP A 121 18.64 -27.31 -17.68
CA ASP A 121 19.35 -28.58 -17.41
C ASP A 121 18.42 -29.63 -16.76
N THR A 122 17.53 -29.20 -15.86
CA THR A 122 16.52 -30.05 -15.23
C THR A 122 15.50 -30.55 -16.25
N ARG A 123 15.06 -29.68 -17.18
CA ARG A 123 14.13 -30.03 -18.26
C ARG A 123 14.74 -31.06 -19.20
N ASP A 124 15.97 -30.86 -19.64
CA ASP A 124 16.68 -31.79 -20.53
C ASP A 124 16.93 -33.14 -19.85
N THR A 125 17.25 -33.13 -18.56
CA THR A 125 17.40 -34.34 -17.74
C THR A 125 16.06 -35.07 -17.61
N MET A 126 14.96 -34.35 -17.35
CA MET A 126 13.61 -34.94 -17.29
C MET A 126 13.18 -35.53 -18.64
N VAL A 127 13.48 -34.87 -19.76
CA VAL A 127 13.21 -35.40 -21.12
C VAL A 127 14.01 -36.66 -21.39
N LYS A 128 15.30 -36.72 -21.02
CA LYS A 128 16.13 -37.93 -21.15
C LYS A 128 15.56 -39.08 -20.31
N ILE A 129 15.24 -38.84 -19.04
CA ILE A 129 14.63 -39.84 -18.15
C ILE A 129 13.27 -40.31 -18.70
N GLY A 130 12.43 -39.40 -19.20
CA GLY A 130 11.14 -39.72 -19.81
C GLY A 130 11.29 -40.61 -21.05
N ASN A 131 12.25 -40.30 -21.93
CA ASN A 131 12.56 -41.12 -23.10
C ASN A 131 13.11 -42.51 -22.72
N ASP A 132 13.99 -42.60 -21.73
CA ASP A 132 14.53 -43.87 -21.24
C ASP A 132 13.45 -44.74 -20.58
N LEU A 133 12.55 -44.14 -19.79
CA LEU A 133 11.40 -44.83 -19.20
C LEU A 133 10.43 -45.30 -20.28
N PHE A 134 10.10 -44.45 -21.26
CA PHE A 134 9.24 -44.83 -22.38
C PHE A 134 9.83 -45.97 -23.20
N LYS A 135 11.15 -45.94 -23.46
CA LYS A 135 11.86 -47.01 -24.15
C LYS A 135 11.83 -48.32 -23.35
N LYS A 136 12.18 -48.29 -22.06
CA LYS A 136 12.11 -49.47 -21.17
C LYS A 136 10.70 -50.04 -21.09
N LEU A 137 9.68 -49.20 -20.99
CA LEU A 137 8.27 -49.62 -20.96
C LEU A 137 7.86 -50.28 -22.28
N ASN A 138 8.20 -49.69 -23.42
CA ASN A 138 7.92 -50.24 -24.75
C ASN A 138 8.64 -51.59 -24.97
N ASP A 139 9.90 -51.71 -24.55
CA ASP A 139 10.65 -52.95 -24.67
C ASP A 139 10.12 -54.03 -23.70
N SER A 140 9.65 -53.64 -22.51
CA SER A 140 8.92 -54.52 -21.58
C SER A 140 7.61 -55.04 -22.18
N TYR A 141 6.80 -54.17 -22.81
CA TYR A 141 5.57 -54.58 -23.51
C TYR A 141 5.85 -55.56 -24.65
N LYS A 142 6.92 -55.36 -25.42
CA LYS A 142 7.34 -56.33 -26.47
C LYS A 142 7.76 -57.66 -25.86
N GLN A 143 8.50 -57.64 -24.76
CA GLN A 143 8.94 -58.85 -24.06
C GLN A 143 7.75 -59.62 -23.46
N GLU A 144 6.78 -58.92 -22.89
CA GLU A 144 5.53 -59.51 -22.37
C GLU A 144 4.70 -60.11 -23.52
N ALA A 145 4.52 -59.40 -24.63
CA ALA A 145 3.84 -59.91 -25.82
C ALA A 145 4.53 -61.16 -26.41
N LEU A 146 5.86 -61.19 -26.45
CA LEU A 146 6.63 -62.37 -26.85
C LEU A 146 6.47 -63.53 -25.86
N THR A 147 6.46 -63.25 -24.56
CA THR A 147 6.28 -64.26 -23.50
C THR A 147 4.88 -64.87 -23.56
N ASN A 148 3.84 -64.04 -23.70
CA ASN A 148 2.46 -64.48 -23.88
C ASN A 148 2.29 -65.28 -25.19
N ARG A 149 2.91 -64.85 -26.29
CA ARG A 149 2.90 -65.62 -27.56
C ARG A 149 3.59 -66.98 -27.42
N ASN A 150 4.70 -67.05 -26.69
CA ASN A 150 5.41 -68.31 -26.42
C ASN A 150 4.60 -69.24 -25.48
N LEU A 151 3.91 -68.68 -24.49
CA LEU A 151 3.01 -69.43 -23.60
C LEU A 151 1.82 -70.00 -24.39
N ILE A 152 1.14 -69.18 -25.20
CA ILE A 152 0.07 -69.63 -26.10
C ILE A 152 0.57 -70.72 -27.04
N GLY A 153 1.74 -70.55 -27.67
CA GLY A 153 2.34 -71.56 -28.55
C GLY A 153 2.65 -72.89 -27.84
N ARG A 154 3.04 -72.87 -26.56
CA ARG A 154 3.20 -74.09 -25.75
C ARG A 154 1.85 -74.73 -25.43
N VAL A 155 0.84 -73.94 -25.03
CA VAL A 155 -0.51 -74.43 -24.74
C VAL A 155 -1.12 -75.09 -25.99
N SER A 156 -1.00 -74.47 -27.17
CA SER A 156 -1.44 -75.07 -28.43
C SER A 156 -0.75 -76.41 -28.71
N LYS A 157 0.58 -76.49 -28.54
CA LYS A 157 1.30 -77.78 -28.68
C LYS A 157 0.78 -78.85 -27.72
N THR A 158 0.62 -78.53 -26.43
CA THR A 158 0.08 -79.51 -25.47
C THR A 158 -1.37 -79.89 -25.77
N GLN A 159 -2.16 -78.99 -26.37
CA GLN A 159 -3.52 -79.29 -26.79
C GLN A 159 -3.56 -80.19 -28.03
N ASP A 160 -2.63 -80.01 -28.96
CA ASP A 160 -2.51 -80.88 -30.14
C ASP A 160 -1.91 -82.24 -29.79
N GLU A 161 -0.93 -82.31 -28.87
CA GLU A 161 -0.44 -83.56 -28.26
C GLU A 161 -1.57 -84.31 -27.51
N GLN A 162 -2.44 -83.60 -26.80
CA GLN A 162 -3.64 -84.18 -26.17
C GLN A 162 -4.67 -84.66 -27.21
N LYS A 163 -4.87 -83.95 -28.33
CA LYS A 163 -5.72 -84.43 -29.44
C LYS A 163 -5.14 -85.65 -30.13
N GLU A 164 -3.83 -85.71 -30.35
CA GLU A 164 -3.17 -86.90 -30.88
C GLU A 164 -3.31 -88.08 -29.92
N PHE A 165 -3.09 -87.88 -28.62
CA PHE A 165 -3.34 -88.90 -27.61
C PHE A 165 -4.80 -89.38 -27.62
N LEU A 166 -5.78 -88.46 -27.69
CA LEU A 166 -7.20 -88.80 -27.78
C LEU A 166 -7.57 -89.52 -29.09
N ASN A 167 -6.95 -89.16 -30.22
CA ASN A 167 -7.14 -89.86 -31.49
C ASN A 167 -6.50 -91.25 -31.47
N HIS A 168 -5.31 -91.40 -30.89
CA HIS A 168 -4.60 -92.68 -30.79
C HIS A 168 -5.26 -93.62 -29.78
N PHE A 169 -5.81 -93.06 -28.69
CA PHE A 169 -6.68 -93.76 -27.74
C PHE A 169 -8.02 -94.13 -28.40
N GLY A 170 -8.63 -93.22 -29.15
CA GLY A 170 -9.86 -93.46 -29.92
C GLY A 170 -9.69 -94.58 -30.96
N GLN A 171 -8.56 -94.62 -31.67
CA GLN A 171 -8.22 -95.72 -32.59
C GLN A 171 -7.96 -97.03 -31.85
N SER A 172 -7.26 -97.01 -30.72
CA SER A 172 -7.05 -98.20 -29.86
C SER A 172 -8.38 -98.76 -29.34
N VAL A 173 -9.26 -97.90 -28.83
CA VAL A 173 -10.61 -98.26 -28.39
C VAL A 173 -11.46 -98.73 -29.57
N THR A 174 -11.33 -98.14 -30.77
CA THR A 174 -12.04 -98.60 -31.97
C THR A 174 -11.54 -99.97 -32.45
N GLN A 175 -10.24 -100.26 -32.35
CA GLN A 175 -9.67 -101.59 -32.60
C GLN A 175 -10.10 -102.63 -31.56
N GLN A 176 -10.18 -102.25 -30.28
CA GLN A 176 -10.74 -103.11 -29.24
C GLN A 176 -12.24 -103.35 -29.45
N ILE A 177 -13.03 -102.32 -29.76
CA ILE A 177 -14.47 -102.46 -30.03
C ILE A 177 -14.72 -103.28 -31.29
N SER A 178 -13.95 -103.13 -32.37
CA SER A 178 -14.13 -103.93 -33.60
C SER A 178 -13.71 -105.38 -33.42
N SER A 179 -12.62 -105.66 -32.70
CA SER A 179 -12.24 -107.03 -32.33
C SER A 179 -13.21 -107.67 -31.31
N PHE A 180 -13.86 -106.87 -30.46
CA PHE A 180 -14.93 -107.30 -29.56
C PHE A 180 -16.26 -107.50 -30.30
N GLN A 181 -16.59 -106.66 -31.29
CA GLN A 181 -17.76 -106.83 -32.16
C GLN A 181 -17.62 -108.07 -33.06
N GLN A 182 -16.44 -108.39 -33.59
CA GLN A 182 -16.22 -109.67 -34.27
C GLN A 182 -16.42 -110.88 -33.34
N LYS A 183 -16.01 -110.77 -32.07
CA LYS A 183 -16.28 -111.79 -31.04
C LYS A 183 -17.75 -111.87 -30.60
N ILE A 184 -18.52 -110.79 -30.65
CA ILE A 184 -19.95 -110.76 -30.30
C ILE A 184 -20.84 -111.17 -31.49
N SER A 185 -20.44 -110.83 -32.73
CA SER A 185 -21.18 -111.19 -33.96
C SER A 185 -21.13 -112.69 -34.27
N SER A 186 -20.38 -113.46 -33.49
CA SER A 186 -20.30 -114.92 -33.57
C SER A 186 -21.04 -115.65 -32.42
N SER A 187 -21.74 -114.93 -31.52
CA SER A 187 -22.43 -115.57 -30.37
C SER A 187 -23.66 -114.81 -29.81
N SER A 188 -24.59 -114.45 -30.69
CA SER A 188 -26.07 -114.62 -30.53
C SER A 188 -26.89 -113.94 -29.39
N ILE A 189 -28.12 -113.51 -29.75
CA ILE A 189 -29.35 -113.36 -28.92
C ILE A 189 -29.56 -112.04 -28.11
N ALA A 190 -30.86 -111.67 -28.01
CA ALA A 190 -31.54 -110.76 -27.06
C ALA A 190 -31.64 -109.23 -27.30
N ASN A 191 -32.79 -108.83 -27.88
CA ASN A 191 -33.80 -107.88 -27.39
C ASN A 191 -33.45 -106.53 -26.71
N ASN A 192 -34.06 -105.47 -27.25
CA ASN A 192 -34.80 -104.37 -26.59
C ASN A 192 -34.06 -103.42 -25.60
N SER A 193 -34.51 -102.19 -25.30
CA SER A 193 -35.34 -101.18 -25.99
C SER A 193 -35.32 -99.89 -25.14
N SER A 194 -35.55 -98.72 -25.78
CA SER A 194 -36.16 -97.51 -25.18
C SER A 194 -35.40 -96.61 -24.17
N SER A 195 -35.25 -95.34 -24.61
CA SER A 195 -35.73 -94.10 -23.95
C SER A 195 -34.99 -93.41 -22.78
N ASN A 196 -34.83 -92.08 -22.97
CA ASN A 196 -35.02 -90.97 -22.01
C ASN A 196 -33.97 -90.81 -20.86
N GLN A 197 -33.66 -89.64 -20.29
CA GLN A 197 -33.95 -88.20 -20.54
C GLN A 197 -33.07 -87.34 -19.58
N VAL A 198 -33.09 -85.98 -19.67
CA VAL A 198 -33.02 -85.02 -18.50
C VAL A 198 -31.62 -84.87 -17.79
N LEU A 199 -31.12 -83.73 -17.27
CA LEU A 199 -31.59 -82.33 -17.03
C LEU A 199 -30.43 -81.32 -16.75
N ASN A 200 -30.71 -79.99 -16.78
CA ASN A 200 -30.03 -78.84 -16.10
C ASN A 200 -28.52 -78.56 -16.39
N GLY A 201 -27.95 -77.34 -16.31
CA GLY A 201 -28.37 -75.96 -15.93
C GLY A 201 -27.08 -75.08 -15.67
N VAL A 202 -27.08 -73.79 -15.26
CA VAL A 202 -28.09 -72.71 -15.18
C VAL A 202 -27.40 -71.35 -14.81
N THR A 203 -27.90 -70.17 -15.27
CA THR A 203 -27.60 -68.76 -14.80
C THR A 203 -26.14 -68.17 -14.87
N SER A 204 -25.86 -66.84 -14.80
CA SER A 204 -26.58 -65.59 -15.18
C SER A 204 -25.77 -64.28 -14.93
N LEU A 205 -26.10 -63.21 -15.69
CA LEU A 205 -26.21 -61.78 -15.28
C LEU A 205 -25.00 -60.84 -15.01
N ALA A 206 -25.32 -59.53 -15.11
CA ALA A 206 -24.60 -58.30 -14.74
C ALA A 206 -23.36 -57.92 -15.61
N SER A 207 -23.29 -56.82 -16.37
CA SER A 207 -23.98 -55.51 -16.35
C SER A 207 -23.60 -54.57 -15.19
N VAL A 208 -22.54 -53.77 -15.37
CA VAL A 208 -22.44 -52.42 -14.78
C VAL A 208 -21.90 -51.45 -15.84
N ASN A 209 -22.68 -50.39 -16.07
CA ASN A 209 -22.36 -49.23 -16.88
C ASN A 209 -21.77 -48.15 -15.95
N ASN A 210 -20.86 -47.29 -16.44
CA ASN A 210 -20.86 -45.91 -15.96
C ASN A 210 -20.19 -44.92 -16.93
N ASN A 211 -20.99 -43.94 -17.34
CA ASN A 211 -20.53 -42.68 -17.92
C ASN A 211 -19.70 -41.90 -16.90
N GLN A 212 -18.80 -41.05 -17.42
CA GLN A 212 -18.74 -39.59 -17.24
C GLN A 212 -17.28 -39.13 -17.35
N ASN A 213 -16.93 -37.92 -17.76
CA ASN A 213 -17.54 -36.84 -18.55
C ASN A 213 -16.48 -35.71 -18.49
N ASN A 214 -16.38 -34.91 -19.54
CA ASN A 214 -15.94 -33.51 -19.50
C ASN A 214 -14.50 -33.09 -19.11
N SER A 215 -13.90 -32.35 -20.06
CA SER A 215 -13.27 -31.03 -19.93
C SER A 215 -12.22 -30.75 -18.84
N ASN A 216 -11.03 -30.32 -19.28
CA ASN A 216 -10.43 -28.99 -19.03
C ASN A 216 -9.18 -28.87 -19.93
N SER A 217 -9.05 -27.94 -20.88
CA SER A 217 -8.75 -26.51 -20.69
C SER A 217 -7.59 -26.21 -19.74
N SER A 218 -6.45 -25.75 -20.27
CA SER A 218 -5.85 -24.44 -19.94
C SER A 218 -4.50 -24.24 -20.63
N GLN A 219 -4.29 -23.05 -21.17
CA GLN A 219 -2.96 -22.55 -21.53
C GLN A 219 -2.15 -22.30 -20.24
N PRO A 220 -0.83 -22.56 -20.21
CA PRO A 220 0.04 -21.93 -19.22
C PRO A 220 0.32 -20.50 -19.67
N GLN A 221 -0.34 -19.51 -19.05
CA GLN A 221 0.14 -18.13 -19.12
C GLN A 221 1.40 -18.00 -18.26
N ASN A 222 2.47 -17.42 -18.85
CA ASN A 222 3.67 -17.05 -18.12
C ASN A 222 3.36 -15.97 -17.09
N ASN A 223 3.46 -16.31 -15.80
CA ASN A 223 3.45 -15.35 -14.69
C ASN A 223 4.79 -15.42 -13.92
N SER A 224 5.78 -14.64 -14.37
CA SER A 224 7.02 -14.39 -13.63
C SER A 224 6.87 -13.15 -12.73
N VAL A 225 6.20 -13.33 -11.58
CA VAL A 225 6.05 -12.25 -10.60
C VAL A 225 7.14 -12.33 -9.52
N LYS A 226 8.04 -11.35 -9.54
CA LYS A 226 9.12 -11.16 -8.55
C LYS A 226 8.56 -10.85 -7.15
N ALA A 227 9.33 -11.21 -6.12
CA ALA A 227 8.91 -11.29 -4.72
C ALA A 227 8.57 -9.95 -4.00
N ASP A 228 8.71 -8.80 -4.66
CA ASP A 228 8.27 -7.51 -4.12
C ASP A 228 6.74 -7.34 -4.10
N ASN A 229 6.00 -8.10 -4.91
CA ASN A 229 4.56 -7.89 -5.10
C ASN A 229 3.66 -8.40 -3.95
N LEU A 230 4.14 -9.21 -2.99
CA LEU A 230 3.23 -9.93 -2.08
C LEU A 230 2.47 -9.05 -1.08
N SER A 231 3.09 -7.98 -0.55
CA SER A 231 2.42 -7.00 0.33
C SER A 231 1.43 -6.12 -0.43
N ASP A 232 1.76 -5.82 -1.69
CA ASP A 232 0.91 -5.05 -2.60
C ASP A 232 -0.31 -5.88 -3.05
N VAL A 233 -0.14 -7.19 -3.27
CA VAL A 233 -1.22 -8.15 -3.57
C VAL A 233 -2.21 -8.28 -2.40
N LYS A 234 -1.75 -8.40 -1.14
CA LYS A 234 -2.66 -8.40 0.03
C LYS A 234 -3.52 -7.14 0.08
N THR A 235 -2.88 -5.96 -0.11
CA THR A 235 -3.57 -4.66 -0.04
C THR A 235 -4.56 -4.50 -1.19
N LYS A 236 -4.16 -4.87 -2.43
CA LYS A 236 -5.02 -4.85 -3.61
C LYS A 236 -6.23 -5.77 -3.46
N LYS A 237 -6.04 -7.00 -2.98
CA LYS A 237 -7.15 -7.93 -2.76
C LYS A 237 -8.17 -7.38 -1.74
N LEU A 238 -7.71 -6.88 -0.59
CA LEU A 238 -8.62 -6.29 0.41
C LEU A 238 -9.38 -5.08 -0.17
N LEU A 239 -8.71 -4.25 -0.97
CA LEU A 239 -9.35 -3.11 -1.64
C LEU A 239 -10.38 -3.57 -2.69
N GLU A 240 -10.08 -4.62 -3.46
CA GLU A 240 -10.99 -5.25 -4.42
C GLU A 240 -12.22 -5.84 -3.70
N ASP A 241 -12.02 -6.62 -2.63
CA ASP A 241 -13.09 -7.22 -1.81
C ASP A 241 -14.03 -6.13 -1.21
N ILE A 242 -13.47 -5.00 -0.74
CA ILE A 242 -14.27 -3.84 -0.26
C ILE A 242 -15.05 -3.18 -1.40
N VAL A 243 -14.43 -2.99 -2.56
CA VAL A 243 -15.06 -2.35 -3.74
C VAL A 243 -16.15 -3.25 -4.34
N GLU A 244 -15.99 -4.58 -4.30
CA GLU A 244 -17.05 -5.53 -4.67
C GLU A 244 -18.21 -5.49 -3.66
N THR A 245 -17.91 -5.40 -2.37
CA THR A 245 -18.94 -5.23 -1.32
C THR A 245 -19.72 -3.92 -1.50
N MET A 246 -19.05 -2.81 -1.78
CA MET A 246 -19.67 -1.52 -2.12
C MET A 246 -20.62 -1.65 -3.31
N LYS A 247 -20.18 -2.29 -4.40
CA LYS A 247 -21.02 -2.52 -5.59
C LYS A 247 -22.23 -3.39 -5.27
N ALA A 248 -22.06 -4.44 -4.46
CA ALA A 248 -23.14 -5.32 -4.02
C ALA A 248 -24.17 -4.58 -3.14
N ALA A 249 -23.71 -3.64 -2.31
CA ALA A 249 -24.55 -2.71 -1.54
C ALA A 249 -25.16 -1.56 -2.40
N GLY A 250 -24.98 -1.56 -3.71
CA GLY A 250 -25.53 -0.56 -4.62
C GLY A 250 -24.81 0.80 -4.63
N ARG A 251 -23.62 0.90 -4.02
CA ARG A 251 -22.80 2.11 -4.00
C ARG A 251 -22.15 2.32 -5.37
N LEU A 252 -22.16 3.55 -5.86
CA LEU A 252 -21.67 3.92 -7.19
C LEU A 252 -20.28 4.55 -7.16
N SER A 253 -19.41 4.04 -8.04
CA SER A 253 -18.07 4.61 -8.29
C SER A 253 -18.18 6.05 -8.77
N ASN A 254 -17.28 6.91 -8.29
CA ASN A 254 -17.23 8.36 -8.55
C ASN A 254 -18.47 9.15 -8.10
N LYS A 255 -19.26 8.59 -7.18
CA LYS A 255 -20.41 9.25 -6.56
C LYS A 255 -20.45 8.98 -5.05
N ASP A 256 -20.51 7.71 -4.69
CA ASP A 256 -20.58 7.25 -3.30
C ASP A 256 -19.19 6.77 -2.82
N TYR A 257 -18.33 6.29 -3.72
CA TYR A 257 -16.93 5.97 -3.42
C TYR A 257 -15.96 6.39 -4.53
N PHE A 258 -14.70 6.64 -4.16
CA PHE A 258 -13.65 7.19 -5.03
C PHE A 258 -12.33 6.45 -4.82
N LEU A 259 -11.71 6.03 -5.92
CA LEU A 259 -10.38 5.41 -5.96
C LEU A 259 -9.42 6.32 -6.70
N ALA A 260 -8.13 6.32 -6.34
CA ALA A 260 -7.10 7.08 -7.06
C ALA A 260 -7.05 6.74 -8.57
N THR A 261 -7.31 5.49 -8.92
CA THR A 261 -7.38 4.95 -10.30
C THR A 261 -8.50 5.55 -11.15
N ASN A 262 -9.48 6.20 -10.55
CA ASN A 262 -10.65 6.74 -11.27
C ASN A 262 -10.43 8.18 -11.76
N PHE A 263 -9.28 8.78 -11.44
CA PHE A 263 -8.94 10.16 -11.74
C PHE A 263 -7.77 10.23 -12.74
N ASP A 264 -7.60 11.39 -13.38
CA ASP A 264 -6.39 11.68 -14.18
C ASP A 264 -5.13 11.77 -13.31
N ASP A 265 -3.96 11.68 -13.94
CA ASP A 265 -2.64 11.72 -13.30
C ASP A 265 -2.39 12.94 -12.39
N GLN A 266 -3.08 14.07 -12.60
CA GLN A 266 -2.93 15.25 -11.76
C GLN A 266 -3.74 15.11 -10.47
N ARG A 267 -4.99 14.66 -10.58
CA ARG A 267 -5.89 14.42 -9.44
C ARG A 267 -5.53 13.16 -8.66
N ALA A 268 -5.07 12.09 -9.32
CA ALA A 268 -4.60 10.87 -8.68
C ALA A 268 -3.42 11.14 -7.72
N LYS A 269 -2.52 12.08 -8.06
CA LYS A 269 -1.40 12.51 -7.17
C LYS A 269 -1.86 13.26 -5.91
N LEU A 270 -3.06 13.83 -5.91
CA LEU A 270 -3.67 14.47 -4.74
C LEU A 270 -4.52 13.48 -3.92
N MET A 271 -4.83 12.31 -4.48
CA MET A 271 -5.57 11.23 -3.85
C MET A 271 -4.60 10.39 -3.00
N LEU A 272 -4.21 10.93 -1.84
CA LEU A 272 -3.12 10.41 -0.99
C LEU A 272 -3.47 9.12 -0.21
N CYS A 273 -4.70 8.63 -0.31
CA CYS A 273 -5.16 7.36 0.24
C CYS A 273 -5.71 6.46 -0.89
N GLU A 274 -5.84 5.16 -0.63
CA GLU A 274 -6.31 4.21 -1.64
C GLU A 274 -7.81 4.33 -1.93
N LEU A 275 -8.63 4.65 -0.93
CA LEU A 275 -10.10 4.68 -1.03
C LEU A 275 -10.73 5.81 -0.21
N VAL A 276 -11.75 6.47 -0.79
CA VAL A 276 -12.68 7.35 -0.07
C VAL A 276 -14.10 6.83 -0.23
N PHE A 277 -14.86 6.84 0.86
CA PHE A 277 -16.31 6.57 0.87
C PHE A 277 -17.07 7.77 1.42
N ALA A 278 -18.08 8.24 0.67
CA ALA A 278 -18.93 9.37 1.01
C ALA A 278 -20.31 8.86 1.44
N ALA A 279 -20.61 9.01 2.74
CA ALA A 279 -21.86 8.57 3.36
C ALA A 279 -22.53 9.77 4.04
N ALA A 280 -23.50 10.38 3.35
CA ALA A 280 -24.36 11.47 3.84
C ALA A 280 -23.61 12.64 4.52
N ASP A 281 -23.42 12.62 5.84
CA ASP A 281 -22.72 13.64 6.64
C ASP A 281 -21.18 13.48 6.62
N ARG A 282 -20.68 12.26 6.32
CA ARG A 282 -19.28 11.87 6.51
C ARG A 282 -18.58 11.46 5.23
N CYS A 283 -17.30 11.76 5.21
CA CYS A 283 -16.36 11.30 4.21
C CYS A 283 -15.26 10.49 4.89
N TYR A 284 -15.32 9.18 4.72
CA TYR A 284 -14.36 8.23 5.24
C TYR A 284 -13.17 8.12 4.29
N VAL A 285 -11.98 8.42 4.80
CA VAL A 285 -10.71 8.45 4.06
C VAL A 285 -9.87 7.27 4.55
N MET A 286 -9.82 6.20 3.77
CA MET A 286 -9.24 4.92 4.17
C MET A 286 -7.82 4.77 3.60
N ASP A 287 -6.82 4.74 4.49
CA ASP A 287 -5.41 4.54 4.13
C ASP A 287 -4.93 3.16 4.61
N PHE A 288 -4.48 2.36 3.65
CA PHE A 288 -4.11 0.96 3.84
C PHE A 288 -2.59 0.77 3.99
N LYS A 289 -1.80 1.85 4.02
CA LYS A 289 -0.34 1.78 4.19
C LYS A 289 0.08 1.12 5.51
N ALA A 290 -0.77 1.16 6.53
CA ALA A 290 -0.57 0.41 7.78
C ALA A 290 -0.39 -1.10 7.55
N ILE A 291 -1.13 -1.69 6.61
CA ILE A 291 -1.04 -3.12 6.26
C ILE A 291 0.35 -3.45 5.70
N LYS A 292 0.97 -2.54 4.93
CA LYS A 292 2.34 -2.72 4.43
C LYS A 292 3.36 -2.72 5.58
N ILE A 293 3.22 -1.78 6.52
CA ILE A 293 4.07 -1.71 7.73
C ILE A 293 3.92 -3.00 8.57
N PHE A 294 2.69 -3.52 8.72
CA PHE A 294 2.44 -4.76 9.44
C PHE A 294 3.05 -5.99 8.75
N ASN A 295 2.99 -6.08 7.41
CA ASN A 295 3.66 -7.15 6.67
C ASN A 295 5.21 -7.10 6.81
N GLU A 296 5.81 -5.91 6.96
CA GLU A 296 7.24 -5.77 7.27
C GLU A 296 7.55 -6.19 8.72
N TYR A 297 6.69 -5.82 9.68
CA TYR A 297 6.77 -6.27 11.07
C TYR A 297 6.71 -7.80 11.20
N GLU A 298 5.75 -8.45 10.53
CA GLU A 298 5.61 -9.91 10.55
C GLU A 298 6.84 -10.65 10.00
N LYS A 299 7.59 -10.04 9.06
CA LYS A 299 8.85 -10.60 8.54
C LYS A 299 10.01 -10.48 9.54
N LEU A 300 10.03 -9.43 10.37
CA LEU A 300 11.07 -9.21 11.38
C LEU A 300 10.83 -10.00 12.67
N LEU A 301 9.56 -10.27 12.98
CA LEU A 301 9.13 -10.91 14.23
C LEU A 301 9.84 -12.26 14.55
N PRO A 302 10.09 -13.17 13.59
CA PRO A 302 10.78 -14.44 13.89
C PRO A 302 12.28 -14.28 14.18
N ALA A 303 12.90 -13.19 13.72
CA ALA A 303 14.33 -12.95 13.89
C ALA A 303 14.64 -12.25 15.21
N ASN A 304 13.87 -11.20 15.55
CA ASN A 304 14.04 -10.45 16.80
C ASN A 304 12.76 -9.67 17.15
N GLN A 305 12.06 -10.12 18.19
CA GLN A 305 10.81 -9.49 18.65
C GLN A 305 10.98 -8.03 19.07
N GLN A 306 12.06 -7.67 19.78
CA GLN A 306 12.30 -6.31 20.24
C GLN A 306 12.55 -5.39 19.05
N GLN A 307 13.42 -5.80 18.13
CA GLN A 307 13.70 -5.06 16.89
C GLN A 307 12.44 -4.87 16.04
N ALA A 308 11.57 -5.88 15.95
CA ALA A 308 10.29 -5.77 15.24
C ALA A 308 9.36 -4.76 15.91
N GLN A 309 9.24 -4.77 17.25
CA GLN A 309 8.43 -3.80 18.00
C GLN A 309 8.94 -2.37 17.86
N ASP A 310 10.26 -2.15 17.91
CA ASP A 310 10.87 -0.82 17.77
C ASP A 310 10.76 -0.30 16.34
N PHE A 311 10.92 -1.17 15.34
CA PHE A 311 10.60 -0.88 13.93
C PHE A 311 9.14 -0.43 13.77
N LEU A 312 8.19 -1.18 14.36
CA LEU A 312 6.76 -0.88 14.25
C LEU A 312 6.43 0.48 14.88
N LYS A 313 7.00 0.79 16.05
CA LYS A 313 6.87 2.10 16.73
C LYS A 313 7.43 3.26 15.90
N ASP A 314 8.66 3.13 15.36
CA ASP A 314 9.27 4.17 14.53
C ASP A 314 8.45 4.45 13.26
N LYS A 315 8.03 3.39 12.56
CA LYS A 315 7.25 3.49 11.32
C LYS A 315 5.86 4.07 11.57
N PHE A 316 5.15 3.61 12.61
CA PHE A 316 3.83 4.17 12.96
C PHE A 316 3.95 5.62 13.43
N SER A 317 4.95 6.00 14.22
CA SER A 317 5.14 7.39 14.65
C SER A 317 5.23 8.35 13.44
N LYS A 318 6.08 8.01 12.46
CA LYS A 318 6.23 8.79 11.20
C LYS A 318 4.96 8.79 10.36
N TYR A 319 4.28 7.65 10.25
CA TYR A 319 3.07 7.49 9.46
C TYR A 319 1.84 8.20 10.08
N LEU A 320 1.69 8.18 11.40
CA LEU A 320 0.67 8.94 12.11
C LEU A 320 0.91 10.45 12.00
N ALA A 321 2.15 10.91 12.10
CA ALA A 321 2.50 12.31 11.83
C ALA A 321 2.20 12.75 10.38
N TYR A 322 2.29 11.82 9.41
CA TYR A 322 1.89 12.04 8.03
C TYR A 322 0.35 12.14 7.88
N LEU A 323 -0.41 11.20 8.44
CA LEU A 323 -1.88 11.22 8.39
C LEU A 323 -2.49 12.41 9.14
N ALA A 324 -1.89 12.80 10.28
CA ALA A 324 -2.31 13.93 11.09
C ALA A 324 -1.97 15.30 10.49
N ASN A 325 -1.20 15.35 9.39
CA ASN A 325 -0.84 16.60 8.73
C ASN A 325 -2.07 17.19 8.01
N PRO A 326 -2.49 18.44 8.28
CA PRO A 326 -3.63 19.04 7.59
C PRO A 326 -3.54 19.00 6.06
N LYS A 327 -2.32 19.06 5.50
CA LYS A 327 -2.09 18.98 4.04
C LYS A 327 -2.51 17.64 3.44
N TYR A 328 -2.56 16.56 4.22
CA TYR A 328 -3.02 15.25 3.78
C TYR A 328 -4.51 15.33 3.39
N ILE A 329 -5.35 15.76 4.33
CA ILE A 329 -6.79 15.85 4.09
C ILE A 329 -7.15 17.01 3.14
N GLU A 330 -6.42 18.14 3.18
CA GLU A 330 -6.60 19.24 2.23
C GLU A 330 -6.35 18.83 0.77
N SER A 331 -5.41 17.91 0.52
CA SER A 331 -5.11 17.41 -0.82
C SER A 331 -6.26 16.55 -1.37
N ILE A 332 -6.78 15.67 -0.53
CA ILE A 332 -7.93 14.81 -0.83
C ILE A 332 -9.20 15.66 -1.01
N ASP A 333 -9.42 16.67 -0.17
CA ASP A 333 -10.53 17.62 -0.29
C ASP A 333 -10.55 18.38 -1.62
N LYS A 334 -9.39 18.70 -2.21
CA LYS A 334 -9.33 19.33 -3.55
C LYS A 334 -9.89 18.40 -4.63
N VAL A 335 -9.59 17.11 -4.56
CA VAL A 335 -10.13 16.09 -5.48
C VAL A 335 -11.65 15.97 -5.30
N LEU A 336 -12.11 15.81 -4.05
CA LEU A 336 -13.53 15.59 -3.74
C LEU A 336 -14.41 16.82 -4.03
N LYS A 337 -13.87 18.04 -3.88
CA LYS A 337 -14.54 19.28 -4.34
C LYS A 337 -14.75 19.27 -5.86
N SER A 338 -13.78 18.80 -6.64
CA SER A 338 -13.95 18.65 -8.10
C SER A 338 -15.02 17.61 -8.47
N ALA A 339 -15.19 16.58 -7.63
CA ALA A 339 -16.24 15.57 -7.75
C ALA A 339 -17.59 15.97 -7.15
N ARG A 340 -17.74 17.20 -6.62
CA ARG A 340 -18.97 17.75 -6.01
C ARG A 340 -19.50 16.93 -4.82
N VAL A 341 -18.62 16.29 -4.06
CA VAL A 341 -19.00 15.54 -2.85
C VAL A 341 -19.42 16.51 -1.74
N ALA A 342 -20.69 16.45 -1.33
CA ALA A 342 -21.17 17.12 -0.12
C ALA A 342 -20.79 16.29 1.12
N LYS A 343 -20.34 16.97 2.17
CA LYS A 343 -19.93 16.37 3.46
C LYS A 343 -19.83 17.43 4.55
N GLU A 344 -20.05 17.02 5.79
CA GLU A 344 -19.87 17.86 6.98
C GLU A 344 -18.53 17.56 7.67
N LYS A 345 -18.13 16.28 7.73
CA LYS A 345 -16.92 15.84 8.43
C LYS A 345 -16.07 14.86 7.62
N ASN A 346 -14.75 15.05 7.67
CA ASN A 346 -13.76 14.06 7.23
C ASN A 346 -13.40 13.13 8.41
N VAL A 347 -13.36 11.83 8.17
CA VAL A 347 -12.91 10.80 9.12
C VAL A 347 -11.77 10.02 8.46
N ILE A 348 -10.56 10.13 8.99
CA ILE A 348 -9.43 9.33 8.53
C ILE A 348 -9.50 7.97 9.21
N ILE A 349 -9.53 6.90 8.42
CA ILE A 349 -9.46 5.51 8.87
C ILE A 349 -8.05 4.99 8.57
N LEU A 350 -7.35 4.60 9.63
CA LEU A 350 -6.17 3.76 9.54
C LEU A 350 -6.65 2.30 9.42
N ALA A 351 -6.55 1.75 8.20
CA ALA A 351 -7.05 0.43 7.87
C ALA A 351 -6.05 -0.67 8.24
N LEU A 352 -6.51 -1.67 8.98
CA LEU A 352 -5.73 -2.85 9.40
C LEU A 352 -6.32 -4.13 8.81
N SER A 353 -5.49 -5.16 8.65
CA SER A 353 -5.92 -6.43 8.06
C SER A 353 -6.81 -7.25 9.01
N SER A 354 -6.63 -7.10 10.32
CA SER A 354 -7.33 -7.92 11.31
C SER A 354 -7.37 -7.32 12.72
N LYS A 355 -8.30 -7.81 13.55
CA LYS A 355 -8.40 -7.49 14.99
C LYS A 355 -7.12 -7.80 15.78
N LYS A 356 -6.28 -8.72 15.31
CA LYS A 356 -4.98 -9.05 15.92
C LYS A 356 -4.00 -7.87 15.83
N GLU A 357 -3.96 -7.17 14.69
CA GLU A 357 -3.13 -5.97 14.50
C GLU A 357 -3.60 -4.82 15.41
N ILE A 358 -4.92 -4.68 15.61
CA ILE A 358 -5.50 -3.75 16.60
C ILE A 358 -5.00 -4.06 18.02
N GLY A 359 -4.90 -5.34 18.40
CA GLY A 359 -4.31 -5.77 19.66
C GLY A 359 -2.85 -5.31 19.78
N ILE A 360 -2.02 -5.62 18.78
CA ILE A 360 -0.59 -5.29 18.78
C ILE A 360 -0.36 -3.77 18.92
N ILE A 361 -1.11 -2.90 18.23
CA ILE A 361 -0.94 -1.45 18.40
C ILE A 361 -1.46 -0.92 19.75
N LYS A 362 -2.37 -1.63 20.43
CA LYS A 362 -2.79 -1.29 21.80
C LYS A 362 -1.69 -1.64 22.79
N ASP A 363 -1.16 -2.87 22.71
CA ASP A 363 -0.10 -3.37 23.60
C ASP A 363 1.18 -2.53 23.51
N LEU A 364 1.47 -1.95 22.33
CA LEU A 364 2.61 -1.06 22.11
C LEU A 364 2.34 0.42 22.43
N GLY A 365 1.14 0.78 22.90
CA GLY A 365 0.76 2.16 23.22
C GLY A 365 0.63 3.09 21.99
N ILE A 366 0.54 2.52 20.79
CA ILE A 366 0.38 3.25 19.53
C ILE A 366 -1.09 3.69 19.37
N TYR A 367 -2.04 2.83 19.74
CA TYR A 367 -3.49 3.08 19.61
C TYR A 367 -3.96 4.40 20.26
N ASP A 368 -3.43 4.74 21.43
CA ASP A 368 -3.76 6.00 22.12
C ASP A 368 -3.15 7.23 21.43
N GLN A 369 -2.06 7.06 20.68
CA GLN A 369 -1.51 8.12 19.83
C GLN A 369 -2.41 8.34 18.61
N VAL A 370 -2.92 7.26 17.98
CA VAL A 370 -3.88 7.36 16.86
C VAL A 370 -5.12 8.16 17.28
N LYS A 371 -5.66 7.87 18.46
CA LYS A 371 -6.80 8.59 19.03
C LYS A 371 -6.52 10.09 19.28
N LYS A 372 -5.33 10.45 19.74
CA LYS A 372 -4.94 11.87 19.95
C LYS A 372 -4.94 12.68 18.64
N PHE A 373 -4.70 12.03 17.50
CA PHE A 373 -4.77 12.65 16.18
C PHE A 373 -6.19 12.64 15.57
N ASN A 374 -7.22 12.19 16.31
CA ASN A 374 -8.60 12.05 15.81
C ASN A 374 -8.68 11.17 14.54
N ILE A 375 -7.83 10.15 14.47
CA ILE A 375 -7.83 9.10 13.45
C ILE A 375 -8.57 7.89 14.04
N GLU A 376 -9.47 7.29 13.27
CA GLU A 376 -10.16 6.05 13.64
C GLU A 376 -9.34 4.84 13.17
N VAL A 377 -9.28 3.78 13.98
CA VAL A 377 -8.64 2.51 13.58
C VAL A 377 -9.75 1.50 13.34
N MET A 378 -9.73 0.88 12.16
CA MET A 378 -10.66 -0.18 11.80
C MET A 378 -9.90 -1.35 11.18
N ASP A 379 -10.29 -2.57 11.55
CA ASP A 379 -9.94 -3.77 10.79
C ASP A 379 -10.89 -3.93 9.60
N PHE A 380 -10.53 -4.85 8.70
CA PHE A 380 -11.29 -5.14 7.50
C PHE A 380 -12.80 -5.36 7.74
N ASP A 381 -13.17 -6.15 8.75
CA ASP A 381 -14.58 -6.41 9.09
C ASP A 381 -15.34 -5.12 9.43
N LEU A 382 -14.73 -4.21 10.18
CA LEU A 382 -15.35 -2.93 10.53
C LEU A 382 -15.46 -2.00 9.31
N ILE A 383 -14.47 -2.00 8.42
CA ILE A 383 -14.52 -1.24 7.16
C ILE A 383 -15.66 -1.75 6.28
N VAL A 384 -15.79 -3.07 6.12
CA VAL A 384 -16.90 -3.71 5.39
C VAL A 384 -18.26 -3.28 5.95
N ASN A 385 -18.43 -3.26 7.27
CA ASN A 385 -19.68 -2.81 7.91
C ASN A 385 -19.97 -1.31 7.75
N VAL A 386 -18.96 -0.47 7.45
CA VAL A 386 -19.15 0.98 7.20
C VAL A 386 -19.61 1.26 5.77
N VAL A 387 -19.31 0.38 4.82
CA VAL A 387 -19.50 0.64 3.37
C VAL A 387 -20.75 -0.02 2.77
N ILE A 388 -21.38 -0.91 3.53
CA ILE A 388 -22.71 -1.49 3.26
C ILE A 388 -23.77 -0.41 3.51
#